data_AF-A0A2P4TE58-F1
#
_entry.id   AF-A0A2P4TE58-F1
#
_cell.length_a   1.000
_cell.length_b   1.000
_cell.length_c   1.000
_cell.angle_alpha   90.00
_cell.angle_beta   90.00
_cell.angle_gamma   90.00
#
_symmetry.space_group_name_H-M   'P 1'
#
loop_
_entity.id
_entity.type
_entity.pdbx_description
1 polymer ?
#
loop_
_entity_poly.entity_id
_entity_poly.type
_entity_poly.pdbx_seq_one_letter_code
_entity_poly.pdbx_strand_id
1 'polypeptide(L)' 'FFQQKEFNSDCKLKERIEENGYNTYASLNWKHNGRQMFVALNGRGATKRGQKTRRKNTSAHFLPMVVMS' A
#
# COMPACT_ATOMS: atom_id res chain seq x y z
N PHE A 1 7.75 3.39 -0.64
CA PHE A 1 7.32 4.50 0.20
C PHE A 1 8.42 4.76 1.20
N PHE A 2 8.70 6.02 1.43
CA PHE A 2 9.71 6.48 2.38
C PHE A 2 9.03 7.46 3.33
N GLN A 3 9.58 7.60 4.52
CA GLN A 3 9.02 8.51 5.51
C GLN A 3 9.20 9.96 5.04
N GLN A 4 8.15 10.75 5.19
CA GLN A 4 8.16 12.20 4.95
C GLN A 4 7.70 12.91 6.22
N LYS A 5 8.38 14.01 6.56
CA LYS A 5 8.00 14.85 7.71
C LYS A 5 6.81 15.76 7.38
N GLU A 6 6.78 16.25 6.15
CA GLU A 6 5.71 17.11 5.65
C GLU A 6 4.79 16.34 4.72
N PHE A 7 3.50 16.63 4.78
CA PHE A 7 2.51 16.01 3.91
C PHE A 7 2.67 16.48 2.48
N ASN A 8 2.78 15.54 1.54
CA ASN A 8 2.93 15.84 0.11
C ASN A 8 2.18 14.82 -0.77
N SER A 9 2.39 14.88 -2.09
CA SER A 9 1.78 13.98 -3.06
C SER A 9 2.07 12.51 -2.80
N ASP A 10 3.21 12.19 -2.20
CA ASP A 10 3.67 10.82 -1.99
C ASP A 10 2.97 10.18 -0.79
N CYS A 11 2.41 11.01 0.09
CA CYS A 11 1.62 10.60 1.26
C CYS A 11 0.19 10.20 0.90
N LYS A 12 -0.31 10.56 -0.29
CA LYS A 12 -1.69 10.27 -0.69
C LYS A 12 -1.84 8.83 -1.16
N LEU A 13 -2.64 8.06 -0.41
CA LEU A 13 -2.95 6.67 -0.71
C LEU A 13 -4.42 6.51 -1.06
N LYS A 14 -4.70 5.68 -2.07
CA LYS A 14 -6.04 5.23 -2.43
C LYS A 14 -6.32 3.91 -1.72
N GLU A 15 -7.25 3.93 -0.78
CA GLU A 15 -7.76 2.75 -0.10
C GLU A 15 -8.80 2.01 -0.96
N ARG A 16 -8.80 0.68 -0.86
CA ARG A 16 -9.85 -0.19 -1.40
C ARG A 16 -10.01 -1.42 -0.52
N ILE A 17 -11.26 -1.81 -0.25
CA ILE A 17 -11.60 -3.11 0.33
C ILE A 17 -11.61 -4.15 -0.81
N GLU A 18 -10.81 -5.19 -0.67
CA GLU A 18 -10.75 -6.31 -1.61
C GLU A 18 -11.80 -7.37 -1.26
N GLU A 19 -12.08 -8.28 -2.20
CA GLU A 19 -13.12 -9.31 -2.07
C GLU A 19 -12.91 -10.25 -0.87
N ASN A 20 -11.67 -10.39 -0.39
CA ASN A 20 -11.34 -11.18 0.80
C ASN A 20 -11.43 -10.39 2.12
N GLY A 21 -11.98 -9.16 2.09
CA GLY A 21 -12.17 -8.32 3.28
C GLY A 21 -10.93 -7.56 3.75
N TYR A 22 -9.78 -7.72 3.08
CA TYR A 22 -8.57 -6.95 3.38
C TYR A 22 -8.51 -5.64 2.60
N ASN A 23 -7.79 -4.66 3.14
CA ASN A 23 -7.57 -3.39 2.47
C ASN A 23 -6.28 -3.41 1.63
N THR A 24 -6.31 -2.73 0.49
CA THR A 24 -5.10 -2.34 -0.25
C THR A 24 -4.94 -0.82 -0.24
N TYR A 25 -3.68 -0.38 -0.25
CA TYR A 25 -3.32 1.04 -0.31
C TYR A 25 -2.42 1.30 -1.52
N ALA A 26 -2.99 1.87 -2.58
CA ALA A 26 -2.23 2.24 -3.77
C ALA A 26 -1.72 3.69 -3.67
N SER A 27 -0.58 4.02 -4.27
CA SER A 27 -0.24 5.43 -4.48
C SER A 27 -1.31 6.11 -5.33
N LEU A 28 -1.77 7.28 -4.89
CA LEU A 28 -2.71 8.07 -5.67
C LEU A 28 -2.06 8.64 -6.94
N ASN A 29 -0.81 9.10 -6.82
CA ASN A 29 -0.12 9.84 -7.88
C ASN A 29 0.83 8.96 -8.71
N TRP A 30 1.41 7.93 -8.12
CA TRP A 30 2.49 7.17 -8.76
C TRP A 30 2.04 5.83 -9.35
N LYS A 31 2.39 5.63 -10.62
CA LYS A 31 2.22 4.37 -11.35
C LYS A 31 3.56 3.96 -11.95
N HIS A 32 3.69 2.67 -12.26
CA HIS A 32 4.84 2.12 -12.98
C HIS A 32 4.34 1.33 -14.18
N ASN A 33 4.69 1.77 -15.38
CA ASN A 33 4.21 1.22 -16.65
C ASN A 33 2.67 1.13 -16.69
N GLY A 34 2.01 2.24 -16.36
CA GLY A 34 0.54 2.33 -16.30
C GLY A 34 -0.11 1.60 -15.11
N ARG A 35 0.65 0.79 -14.37
CA ARG A 35 0.13 -0.03 -13.27
C ARG A 35 0.29 0.65 -11.92
N GLN A 36 -0.74 0.56 -11.08
CA GLN A 36 -0.69 1.05 -9.71
C GLN A 36 0.40 0.36 -8.89
N MET A 37 1.01 1.14 -7.98
CA MET A 37 1.96 0.67 -6.98
C MET A 37 1.29 0.68 -5.61
N PHE A 38 1.57 -0.34 -4.80
CA PHE A 38 0.92 -0.57 -3.51
C PHE A 38 1.90 -0.50 -2.36
N VAL A 39 1.45 -0.05 -1.20
CA VAL A 39 2.13 -0.34 0.07
C VAL A 39 2.14 -1.86 0.23
N ALA A 40 3.28 -2.45 0.56
CA ALA A 40 3.40 -3.89 0.69
C ALA A 40 4.61 -4.32 1.53
N LEU A 41 4.46 -5.42 2.25
CA LEU A 41 5.48 -6.08 3.05
C LEU A 41 5.74 -7.50 2.53
N ASN A 42 6.96 -8.01 2.63
CA ASN A 42 7.23 -9.41 2.38
C ASN A 42 6.93 -10.27 3.63
N GLY A 43 7.05 -11.59 3.52
CA GLY A 43 6.77 -12.52 4.63
C GLY A 43 7.70 -12.37 5.85
N ARG A 44 8.75 -11.54 5.78
CA ARG A 44 9.63 -11.19 6.89
C ARG A 44 9.36 -9.78 7.44
N GLY A 45 8.28 -9.13 7.00
CA GLY A 45 7.92 -7.77 7.41
C GLY A 45 8.72 -6.65 6.73
N ALA A 46 9.61 -6.96 5.78
CA ALA A 46 10.38 -5.93 5.09
C ALA A 46 9.58 -5.29 3.94
N THR A 47 9.79 -4.01 3.70
CA THR A 47 9.07 -3.26 2.66
C THR A 47 9.40 -3.75 1.25
N LYS A 48 8.38 -3.80 0.38
CA LYS A 48 8.56 -4.13 -1.03
C LYS A 48 8.63 -2.86 -1.88
N ARG A 49 9.49 -2.88 -2.91
CA ARG A 49 9.56 -1.80 -3.91
C ARG A 49 8.22 -1.73 -4.67
N GLY A 50 7.64 -0.53 -4.79
CA GLY A 50 6.33 -0.31 -5.40
C GLY A 50 6.17 -0.93 -6.79
N GLN A 51 7.21 -0.85 -7.63
CA GLN A 51 7.26 -1.42 -8.97
C GLN A 51 7.07 -2.96 -8.99
N LYS A 52 7.39 -3.65 -7.88
CA LYS A 52 7.26 -5.11 -7.72
C LYS A 52 5.95 -5.55 -7.05
N THR A 53 5.12 -4.61 -6.60
CA THR A 53 3.84 -4.92 -5.91
C THR A 53 2.74 -5.24 -6.91
N ARG A 54 1.64 -5.88 -6.48
CA ARG A 54 0.44 -6.17 -7.30
C ARG A 54 -0.79 -6.19 -6.37
N ARG A 55 -1.95 -5.71 -6.83
CA ARG A 55 -3.19 -5.66 -6.04
C ARG A 55 -3.60 -7.02 -5.47
N LYS A 56 -3.58 -8.05 -6.32
CA LYS A 56 -3.98 -9.42 -5.96
C LYS A 56 -2.97 -10.17 -5.09
N ASN A 57 -1.77 -9.62 -4.86
CA ASN A 57 -0.76 -10.29 -4.05
C ASN A 57 -1.00 -9.95 -2.57
N THR A 58 -1.10 -10.98 -1.72
CA THR A 58 -1.34 -10.86 -0.28
C THR A 58 -0.31 -9.98 0.45
N SER A 59 0.89 -9.81 -0.09
CA SER A 59 1.87 -8.82 0.42
C SER A 59 1.35 -7.38 0.49
N ALA A 60 0.30 -7.03 -0.26
CA ALA A 60 -0.33 -5.71 -0.27
C ALA A 60 -1.65 -5.66 0.52
N HIS A 61 -2.04 -6.75 1.19
CA HIS A 61 -3.31 -6.88 1.91
C HIS A 61 -3.08 -6.59 3.39
N PHE A 62 -3.83 -5.63 3.93
CA PHE A 62 -3.73 -5.20 5.32
C PHE A 62 -5.10 -5.29 5.98
N LEU A 63 -5.13 -5.76 7.22
CA LEU A 63 -6.32 -5.75 8.05
C LEU A 63 -6.22 -4.53 8.98
N PRO A 64 -7.03 -3.47 8.78
CA PRO A 64 -7.04 -2.34 9.70
C PRO A 64 -7.57 -2.79 11.07
N MET A 65 -6.82 -2.46 12.13
CA MET A 65 -7.23 -2.75 13.50
C MET A 65 -7.51 -1.44 14.24
N VAL A 66 -8.63 -1.39 14.94
CA VAL A 66 -8.95 -0.26 15.83
C VAL A 66 -8.03 -0.34 17.04
N VAL A 67 -7.31 0.75 17.31
CA VAL A 67 -6.55 0.92 18.54
C VAL A 67 -7.26 2.01 19.36
N MET A 68 -7.82 1.64 20.50
CA MET A 68 -8.37 2.59 21.46
C MET A 68 -7.23 3.04 22.37
N SER A 69 -6.95 4.35 22.38
CA SER A 69 -5.95 5.00 23.23
C SER A 69 -6.62 5.84 24.31
#